data_AF-A0A1W9SFM1-F1
#
_entry.id   AF-A0A1W9SFM1-F1
#
_cell.length_a   1.000
_cell.length_b   1.000
_cell.length_c   1.000
_cell.angle_alpha   90.00
_cell.angle_beta   90.00
_cell.angle_gamma   90.00
#
_symmetry.space_group_name_H-M   'P 1'
#
loop_
_entity.id
_entity.type
_entity.pdbx_description
1 polymer ?
#
loop_
_entity_poly.entity_id
_entity_poly.type
_entity_poly.pdbx_seq_one_letter_code
_entity_poly.pdbx_strand_id
1 'polypeptide(L)'
;MMKEANESFPRNTLRQAELALQGWKDLKGDLLVPNMEIAEFQKKIAHATEKVDLAERLKIERSEAVKVRNESLKVVWDLTKRVRNAAKATFGDSSEKIEKFGGKSSRKRTKR
;
A
#
# COMPACT_ATOMS: atom_id res chain seq x y z
N MET A 1 14.93 9.52 9.55
CA MET A 1 13.91 8.44 9.46
C MET A 1 14.20 7.45 10.56
N MET A 2 13.37 7.40 11.61
CA MET A 2 13.48 6.31 12.57
C MET A 2 13.02 5.04 11.87
N LYS A 3 13.90 4.04 11.76
CA LYS A 3 13.49 2.68 11.44
C LYS A 3 12.79 2.16 12.70
N GLU A 4 11.46 2.21 12.71
CA GLU A 4 10.72 1.43 13.70
C GLU A 4 11.10 -0.04 13.49
N ALA A 5 11.56 -0.68 14.56
CA ALA A 5 11.83 -2.11 14.53
C ALA A 5 10.52 -2.80 14.18
N ASN A 6 10.53 -3.65 13.14
CA ASN A 6 9.43 -4.57 12.90
C ASN A 6 9.42 -5.58 14.06
N GLU A 7 8.85 -5.19 15.19
CA GLU A 7 8.49 -6.12 16.25
C GLU A 7 7.48 -7.10 15.66
N SER A 8 7.89 -8.35 15.52
CA SER A 8 7.07 -9.40 14.95
C SER A 8 6.21 -10.00 16.05
N PHE A 9 4.91 -9.76 15.98
CA PHE A 9 3.93 -10.41 16.85
C PHE A 9 3.33 -11.66 16.16
N PRO A 10 2.88 -12.67 16.92
CA PRO A 10 2.11 -13.79 16.37
C PRO A 10 0.88 -13.31 15.58
N ARG A 11 0.54 -13.99 14.47
CA ARG A 11 -0.65 -13.64 13.65
C ARG A 11 -1.97 -13.74 14.41
N ASN A 12 -1.99 -14.50 15.50
CA ASN A 12 -3.16 -14.78 16.32
C ASN A 12 -3.13 -14.03 17.66
N THR A 13 -2.33 -12.95 17.81
CA THR A 13 -2.22 -12.20 19.07
C THR A 13 -3.57 -11.75 19.63
N LEU A 14 -4.46 -11.19 18.81
CA LEU A 14 -5.81 -10.82 19.27
C LEU A 14 -6.60 -12.02 19.79
N ARG A 15 -6.57 -13.15 19.05
CA ARG A 15 -7.25 -14.38 19.46
C ARG A 15 -6.67 -14.95 20.76
N GLN A 16 -5.36 -14.90 20.93
CA GLN A 16 -4.70 -15.31 22.17
C GLN A 16 -5.09 -14.38 23.33
N ALA A 17 -5.16 -13.07 23.11
CA ALA A 17 -5.56 -12.11 24.13
C ALA A 17 -7.02 -12.29 24.55
N GLU A 18 -7.93 -12.59 23.61
CA GLU A 18 -9.33 -12.92 23.90
C GLU A 18 -9.45 -14.20 24.75
N LEU A 19 -8.70 -15.25 24.38
CA LEU A 19 -8.67 -16.50 25.15
C LEU A 19 -8.13 -16.27 26.57
N ALA A 20 -7.08 -15.47 26.70
CA ALA A 20 -6.52 -15.09 28.01
C ALA A 20 -7.53 -14.27 28.83
N LEU A 21 -8.23 -13.32 28.21
CA LEU A 21 -9.28 -12.54 28.87
C LEU A 21 -10.42 -13.44 29.35
N GLN A 22 -10.85 -14.39 28.53
CA GLN A 22 -11.89 -15.35 28.88
C GLN A 22 -11.45 -16.22 30.07
N GLY A 23 -10.27 -16.83 29.98
CA GLY A 23 -9.72 -17.64 31.08
C GLY A 23 -9.56 -16.84 32.38
N TRP A 24 -9.13 -15.58 32.30
CA TRP A 24 -9.01 -14.72 33.48
C TRP A 24 -10.38 -14.36 34.08
N LYS A 25 -11.41 -14.17 33.24
CA LYS A 25 -12.80 -13.97 33.72
C LYS A 25 -13.38 -15.23 34.37
N ASP A 26 -13.01 -16.40 33.89
CA ASP A 26 -13.50 -17.68 34.39
C ASP A 26 -12.84 -18.06 35.72
N LEU A 27 -11.56 -17.72 35.91
CA LEU A 27 -10.79 -17.93 37.15
C LEU A 27 -10.99 -16.83 38.21
N LYS A 28 -12.15 -16.14 38.21
CA LYS A 28 -12.44 -14.99 39.07
C LYS A 28 -12.16 -15.30 40.56
N GLY A 29 -11.11 -14.68 41.10
CA GLY A 29 -10.68 -14.83 42.50
C GLY A 29 -9.41 -15.67 42.68
N ASP A 30 -9.11 -16.58 41.76
CA ASP A 30 -7.96 -17.49 41.83
C ASP A 30 -6.74 -16.97 41.07
N LEU A 31 -6.93 -16.03 40.14
CA LEU A 31 -5.85 -15.41 39.36
C LEU A 31 -5.73 -13.91 39.64
N LEU A 32 -4.65 -13.54 40.34
CA LEU A 32 -4.24 -12.15 40.56
C LEU A 32 -3.14 -11.77 39.57
N VAL A 33 -3.43 -10.82 38.69
CA VAL A 33 -2.44 -10.21 37.81
C VAL A 33 -2.01 -8.87 38.42
N PRO A 34 -0.73 -8.70 38.81
CA PRO A 34 -0.27 -7.46 39.42
C PRO A 34 -0.45 -6.26 38.50
N ASN A 35 -0.89 -5.13 39.05
CA ASN A 35 -1.03 -3.83 38.37
C ASN A 35 -1.91 -3.84 37.11
N MET A 36 -2.85 -4.79 37.00
CA MET A 36 -3.73 -4.85 35.84
C MET A 36 -5.11 -5.37 36.23
N GLU A 37 -6.14 -4.65 35.81
CA GLU A 37 -7.52 -5.09 35.98
C GLU A 37 -8.05 -5.73 34.70
N ILE A 38 -8.98 -6.69 34.84
CA ILE A 38 -9.70 -7.32 33.71
C ILE A 38 -10.32 -6.24 32.79
N ALA A 39 -10.89 -5.19 33.37
CA ALA A 39 -11.49 -4.09 32.61
C ALA A 39 -10.47 -3.32 31.78
N GLU A 40 -9.26 -3.12 32.29
CA GLU A 40 -8.17 -2.48 31.55
C GLU A 40 -7.71 -3.36 30.39
N PHE A 41 -7.48 -4.66 30.65
CA PHE A 41 -7.06 -5.59 29.61
C PHE A 41 -8.11 -5.71 28.49
N GLN A 42 -9.39 -5.75 28.84
CA GLN A 42 -10.49 -5.72 27.87
C GLN A 42 -10.49 -4.44 27.02
N LYS A 43 -10.26 -3.26 27.62
CA LYS A 43 -10.14 -2.00 26.88
C LYS A 43 -8.97 -2.02 25.89
N LYS A 44 -7.82 -2.59 26.29
CA LYS A 44 -6.65 -2.71 25.41
C LYS A 44 -6.91 -3.63 24.23
N ILE A 45 -7.61 -4.75 24.45
CA ILE A 45 -8.01 -5.66 23.36
C ILE A 45 -8.94 -4.92 22.39
N ALA A 46 -9.98 -4.24 22.89
CA ALA A 46 -10.92 -3.49 22.03
C ALA A 46 -10.19 -2.44 21.17
N HIS A 47 -9.31 -1.65 21.79
CA HIS A 47 -8.49 -0.66 21.07
C HIS A 47 -7.59 -1.32 20.02
N ALA A 48 -6.96 -2.47 20.32
CA ALA A 48 -6.14 -3.18 19.36
C ALA A 48 -6.96 -3.71 18.17
N THR A 49 -8.15 -4.26 18.42
CA THR A 49 -9.09 -4.68 17.39
C THR A 49 -9.47 -3.52 16.46
N GLU A 50 -9.84 -2.36 17.02
CA GLU A 50 -10.15 -1.16 16.23
C GLU A 50 -9.00 -0.73 15.30
N LYS A 51 -7.75 -0.83 15.78
CA LYS A 51 -6.56 -0.50 14.97
C LYS A 51 -6.30 -1.51 13.87
N VAL A 52 -6.51 -2.80 14.12
CA VAL A 52 -6.41 -3.85 13.09
C VAL A 52 -7.46 -3.64 12.01
N ASP A 53 -8.70 -3.37 12.39
CA ASP A 53 -9.80 -3.11 11.44
C ASP A 53 -9.56 -1.84 10.63
N LEU A 54 -9.02 -0.79 11.25
CA LEU A 54 -8.60 0.42 10.53
C LEU A 54 -7.48 0.13 9.54
N ALA A 55 -6.48 -0.67 9.92
CA ALA A 55 -5.36 -1.01 9.04
C ALA A 55 -5.83 -1.80 7.81
N GLU A 56 -6.73 -2.78 7.97
CA GLU A 56 -7.28 -3.53 6.83
C GLU A 56 -8.16 -2.64 5.94
N ARG A 57 -8.95 -1.71 6.50
CA ARG A 57 -9.68 -0.71 5.70
C ARG A 57 -8.75 0.16 4.86
N LEU A 58 -7.72 0.73 5.48
CA LEU A 58 -6.74 1.57 4.77
C LEU A 58 -5.98 0.81 3.68
N LYS A 59 -5.72 -0.48 3.89
CA LYS A 59 -5.12 -1.36 2.89
C LYS A 59 -6.02 -1.55 1.67
N ILE A 60 -7.34 -1.72 1.88
CA ILE A 60 -8.34 -1.80 0.81
C ILE A 60 -8.39 -0.46 0.05
N GLU A 61 -8.54 0.66 0.76
CA GLU A 61 -8.58 2.00 0.16
C GLU A 61 -7.32 2.30 -0.66
N ARG A 62 -6.14 1.92 -0.14
CA ARG A 62 -4.88 2.05 -0.88
C ARG A 62 -4.89 1.23 -2.17
N SER A 63 -5.43 0.01 -2.13
CA SER A 63 -5.54 -0.84 -3.32
C SER A 63 -6.39 -0.19 -4.39
N GLU A 64 -7.54 0.37 -4.01
CA GLU A 64 -8.44 1.10 -4.91
C GLU A 64 -7.79 2.37 -5.47
N ALA A 65 -7.15 3.16 -4.62
CA ALA A 65 -6.43 4.36 -5.05
C ALA A 65 -5.31 4.03 -6.05
N VAL A 66 -4.58 2.93 -5.84
CA VAL A 66 -3.56 2.45 -6.78
C VAL A 66 -4.18 2.04 -8.11
N LYS A 67 -5.33 1.36 -8.09
CA LYS A 67 -6.07 0.99 -9.31
C LYS A 67 -6.46 2.23 -10.12
N VAL A 68 -7.12 3.20 -9.49
CA VAL A 68 -7.55 4.46 -10.13
C VAL A 68 -6.37 5.26 -10.68
N ARG A 69 -5.27 5.33 -9.92
CA ARG A 69 -4.03 5.96 -10.39
C ARG A 69 -3.51 5.29 -11.67
N ASN A 70 -3.45 3.96 -11.68
CA ASN A 70 -2.91 3.21 -12.83
C ASN A 70 -3.81 3.35 -14.07
N GLU A 71 -5.13 3.38 -13.90
CA GLU A 71 -6.08 3.65 -14.98
C GLU A 71 -5.87 5.05 -15.57
N SER A 72 -5.71 6.06 -14.71
CA SER A 72 -5.42 7.44 -15.12
C SER A 72 -4.10 7.55 -15.88
N LEU A 73 -3.04 6.92 -15.36
CA LEU A 73 -1.72 6.91 -15.99
C LEU A 73 -1.73 6.19 -17.35
N LYS A 74 -2.55 5.14 -17.50
CA LYS A 74 -2.73 4.46 -18.79
C LYS A 74 -3.29 5.42 -19.84
N VAL A 75 -4.31 6.20 -19.49
CA VAL A 75 -4.91 7.20 -20.40
C VAL A 75 -3.87 8.24 -20.81
N VAL A 76 -3.14 8.81 -19.84
CA VAL A 76 -2.09 9.81 -20.11
C VAL A 76 -1.00 9.22 -21.02
N TRP A 77 -0.61 7.98 -20.79
CA TRP A 77 0.38 7.30 -21.63
C TRP A 77 -0.11 7.08 -23.06
N ASP A 78 -1.37 6.69 -23.24
CA ASP A 78 -1.97 6.53 -24.56
C ASP A 78 -2.03 7.86 -25.33
N LEU A 79 -2.42 8.95 -24.67
CA LEU A 79 -2.39 10.29 -25.25
C LEU A 79 -0.96 10.72 -25.60
N THR A 80 0.00 10.46 -24.71
CA THR A 80 1.42 10.75 -24.96
C THR A 80 1.93 10.03 -26.21
N LYS A 81 1.59 8.74 -26.39
CA LYS A 81 1.93 7.99 -27.60
C LYS A 81 1.30 8.62 -28.84
N ARG A 82 0.03 9.04 -28.79
CA ARG A 82 -0.64 9.70 -29.91
C ARG A 82 0.08 10.98 -30.32
N VAL A 83 0.46 11.83 -29.36
CA VAL A 83 1.23 13.05 -29.62
C VAL A 83 2.58 12.72 -30.26
N ARG A 84 3.31 11.74 -29.73
CA ARG A 84 4.60 11.30 -30.32
C ARG A 84 4.44 10.78 -31.73
N ASN A 85 3.40 10.00 -32.00
CA ASN A 85 3.13 9.47 -33.34
C ASN A 85 2.74 10.59 -34.32
N ALA A 86 1.95 11.57 -33.89
CA ALA A 86 1.63 12.75 -34.70
C ALA A 86 2.90 13.55 -35.03
N ALA A 87 3.76 13.82 -34.04
CA ALA A 87 5.03 14.50 -34.26
C ALA A 87 5.93 13.75 -35.27
N LYS A 88 5.98 12.42 -35.18
CA LYS A 88 6.69 11.57 -36.16
C LYS A 88 6.14 11.70 -37.56
N ALA A 89 4.81 11.62 -37.71
CA ALA A 89 4.15 11.75 -39.01
C ALA A 89 4.37 13.15 -39.63
N THR A 90 4.42 14.21 -38.81
CA THR A 90 4.60 15.59 -39.28
C THR A 90 6.05 15.94 -39.62
N PHE A 91 7.01 15.56 -38.77
CA PHE A 91 8.41 16.00 -38.92
C PHE A 91 9.35 14.95 -39.52
N GLY A 92 8.90 13.69 -39.62
CA GLY A 92 9.72 12.55 -40.04
C GLY A 92 10.53 11.96 -38.87
N ASP A 93 10.62 10.63 -38.83
CA ASP A 93 11.20 9.84 -37.73
C ASP A 93 12.65 10.20 -37.34
N SER A 94 13.42 10.78 -38.25
CA SER A 94 14.82 11.16 -38.07
C SER A 94 15.04 12.63 -37.70
N SER A 95 13.96 13.42 -37.57
CA SER A 95 14.06 14.83 -37.22
C SER A 95 14.47 15.03 -35.76
N GLU A 96 15.47 15.87 -35.52
CA GLU A 96 15.88 16.31 -34.18
C GLU A 96 14.72 16.96 -33.39
N LYS A 97 13.69 17.46 -34.10
CA LYS A 97 12.47 18.00 -33.47
C LYS A 97 11.72 16.96 -32.65
N ILE A 98 11.89 15.66 -32.92
CA ILE A 98 11.27 14.55 -32.18
C ILE A 98 11.85 14.39 -30.78
N GLU A 99 13.10 14.80 -30.56
CA GLU A 99 13.75 14.69 -29.25
C GLU A 99 13.05 15.54 -28.18
N LYS A 100 12.43 16.65 -28.60
CA LYS A 100 11.61 17.52 -27.74
C LYS A 100 10.35 16.84 -27.20
N PHE A 101 9.90 15.74 -27.82
CA PHE A 101 8.74 14.96 -27.37
C PHE A 101 9.13 13.72 -26.56
N GLY A 102 10.40 13.64 -26.12
CA GLY A 102 10.94 12.52 -25.36
C GLY A 102 11.16 11.25 -26.19
N GLY A 103 11.17 11.37 -27.53
CA GLY A 103 11.65 10.31 -28.43
C GLY A 103 13.17 10.37 -28.56
N LYS A 104 13.82 9.26 -28.91
CA LYS A 104 15.21 9.29 -29.41
C LYS A 104 15.14 9.37 -30.94
N SER A 105 15.89 10.28 -31.57
CA SER A 105 16.05 10.27 -33.03
C SER A 105 16.65 8.91 -33.43
N SER A 106 15.97 8.16 -34.28
CA SER A 106 16.54 6.94 -34.84
C SER A 106 17.63 7.36 -35.84
N ARG A 107 18.89 7.37 -35.39
CA ARG A 107 20.03 7.54 -36.31
C ARG A 107 19.85 6.58 -37.48
N LYS A 108 19.95 7.11 -38.71
CA LYS A 108 19.85 6.35 -39.96
C LYS A 108 20.57 5.01 -39.81
N ARG A 109 19.82 3.91 -39.91
CA ARG A 109 20.40 2.57 -40.01
C ARG A 109 21.18 2.54 -41.32
N THR A 110 22.50 2.67 -41.25
CA THR A 110 23.39 2.54 -42.40
C THR A 110 23.19 1.13 -42.94
N LYS A 111 22.50 1.00 -44.09
CA LYS A 111 22.50 -0.24 -44.86
C LYS A 111 23.95 -0.47 -45.28
N ARG A 112 24.55 -1.55 -44.76
CA ARG A 112 25.66 -2.23 -45.42
C ARG A 112 25.10 -3.13 -46.49
#